data_AF-A0A838JJN4-F1
#
_entry.id   AF-A0A838JJN4-F1
#
_cell.length_a   1.000
_cell.length_b   1.000
_cell.length_c   1.000
_cell.angle_alpha   90.00
_cell.angle_beta   90.00
_cell.angle_gamma   90.00
#
_symmetry.space_group_name_H-M   'P 1'
#
loop_
_entity.id
_entity.type
_entity.pdbx_description
1 polymer ?
#
loop_
_entity_poly.entity_id
_entity_poly.type
_entity_poly.pdbx_seq_one_letter_code
_entity_poly.pdbx_strand_id
1 'polypeptide(L)'
;MNSEAESLSCEAAPYAGLTPDCVLAALDSVGLHGDGRLLALNSYENRVYQIGLAAPPIAGLETFSADVAVAKFYRPHRWSDAAIAEEHAFVGELAEREIPVIAPLSLAGVPAIDAAEENFGTTTPCGTLHTFAGFRFAVYPKCAGRSPELDDRNTLQWMGRFIGRIHAVGALHSFTARPRLDIETFGDAPRLWLLAHDFVPADLLPAWRSVS
;
A
#
# COMPACT_ATOMS: atom_id res chain seq x y z
N MET A 1 13.53 39.18 23.69
CA MET A 1 14.37 38.67 22.59
C MET A 1 14.67 37.21 22.88
N ASN A 2 14.62 36.38 21.85
CA ASN A 2 14.28 34.94 21.79
C ASN A 2 12.74 34.72 21.82
N SER A 3 11.99 34.58 20.71
CA SER A 3 12.28 34.00 19.37
C SER A 3 12.91 32.61 19.54
N GLU A 4 12.22 31.48 19.42
CA GLU A 4 11.20 31.08 18.47
C GLU A 4 10.19 30.17 19.19
N ALA A 5 8.90 30.55 19.17
CA ALA A 5 7.86 29.54 19.29
C ALA A 5 7.71 28.95 17.89
N GLU A 6 8.46 27.89 17.60
CA GLU A 6 8.22 27.05 16.43
C GLU A 6 6.73 26.71 16.40
N SER A 7 6.06 27.23 15.37
CA SER A 7 4.68 26.90 15.09
C SER A 7 4.59 25.39 14.94
N LEU A 8 3.95 24.72 15.90
CA LEU A 8 3.40 23.39 15.70
C LEU A 8 2.39 23.51 14.56
N SER A 9 2.86 23.37 13.31
CA SER A 9 1.99 23.20 12.18
C SER A 9 1.19 21.93 12.45
N CYS A 10 -0.09 22.10 12.72
CA CYS A 10 -1.05 21.01 12.73
C CYS A 10 -1.02 20.41 11.33
N GLU A 11 -0.16 19.42 11.12
CA GLU A 11 -0.10 18.67 9.88
C GLU A 11 -1.49 18.08 9.70
N ALA A 12 -2.18 18.50 8.63
CA ALA A 12 -3.54 18.06 8.36
C ALA A 12 -3.59 16.52 8.42
N ALA A 13 -4.70 15.97 8.90
CA ALA A 13 -4.84 14.51 9.03
C ALA A 13 -4.44 13.83 7.69
N PRO A 14 -3.74 12.68 7.70
CA PRO A 14 -3.05 12.15 6.51
C PRO A 14 -3.92 11.92 5.26
N TYR A 15 -5.25 11.93 5.41
CA TYR A 15 -6.21 11.73 4.31
C TYR A 15 -7.26 12.84 4.23
N ALA A 16 -7.05 13.99 4.88
CA ALA A 16 -8.03 15.08 4.91
C ALA A 16 -8.46 15.53 3.50
N GLY A 17 -7.57 15.47 2.51
CA GLY A 17 -7.85 15.79 1.11
C GLY A 17 -8.33 14.63 0.24
N LEU A 18 -8.38 13.39 0.74
CA LEU A 18 -8.75 12.22 -0.06
C LEU A 18 -10.28 12.02 -0.10
N THR A 19 -10.97 12.96 -0.75
CA THR A 19 -12.42 12.92 -0.95
C THR A 19 -12.82 11.86 -2.00
N PRO A 20 -14.09 11.44 -2.07
CA PRO A 20 -14.58 10.60 -3.16
C PRO A 20 -14.25 11.12 -4.56
N ASP A 21 -14.40 12.43 -4.78
CA ASP A 21 -14.07 13.08 -6.06
C ASP A 21 -12.56 13.01 -6.36
N CYS A 22 -11.72 13.20 -5.34
CA CYS A 22 -10.27 13.03 -5.49
C CYS A 22 -9.90 11.60 -5.88
N VAL A 23 -10.59 10.60 -5.32
CA VAL A 23 -10.36 9.18 -5.67
C VAL A 23 -10.76 8.94 -7.12
N LEU A 24 -11.95 9.36 -7.54
CA LEU A 24 -12.42 9.16 -8.91
C LEU A 24 -11.51 9.87 -9.93
N ALA A 25 -11.15 11.13 -9.67
CA ALA A 25 -10.23 11.88 -10.52
C ALA A 25 -8.83 11.25 -10.59
N ALA A 26 -8.36 10.63 -9.50
CA ALA A 26 -7.09 9.89 -9.52
C ALA A 26 -7.17 8.67 -10.46
N LEU A 27 -8.28 7.93 -10.49
CA LEU A 27 -8.46 6.84 -11.44
C LEU A 27 -8.59 7.33 -12.89
N ASP A 28 -9.31 8.43 -13.13
CA ASP A 28 -9.38 9.06 -14.46
C ASP A 28 -7.99 9.48 -14.96
N SER A 29 -7.11 9.96 -14.06
CA SER A 29 -5.75 10.38 -14.40
C SER A 29 -4.85 9.25 -14.93
N VAL A 30 -5.23 7.99 -14.70
CA VAL A 30 -4.56 6.79 -15.21
C VAL A 30 -5.43 6.04 -16.24
N GLY A 31 -6.43 6.74 -16.80
CA GLY A 31 -7.33 6.24 -17.85
C GLY A 31 -8.35 5.22 -17.39
N LEU A 32 -8.64 5.15 -16.08
CA LEU A 32 -9.63 4.26 -15.50
C LEU A 32 -10.89 5.02 -15.12
N HIS A 33 -11.86 5.07 -16.04
CA HIS A 33 -13.09 5.83 -15.82
C HIS A 33 -14.09 5.09 -14.93
N GLY A 34 -14.46 5.73 -13.83
CA GLY A 34 -15.44 5.22 -12.88
C GLY A 34 -16.88 5.32 -13.39
N ASP A 35 -17.74 4.37 -13.00
CA ASP A 35 -19.19 4.39 -13.25
C ASP A 35 -20.00 5.06 -12.11
N GLY A 36 -19.31 5.63 -11.13
CA GLY A 36 -19.88 6.25 -9.93
C GLY A 36 -20.03 5.30 -8.73
N ARG A 37 -19.82 3.98 -8.88
CA ARG A 37 -19.76 3.07 -7.73
C ARG A 37 -18.42 3.22 -7.02
N LEU A 38 -18.46 3.68 -5.77
CA LEU A 38 -17.28 3.80 -4.90
C LEU A 38 -17.58 3.23 -3.51
N LEU A 39 -16.86 2.18 -3.11
CA LEU A 39 -17.01 1.54 -1.80
C LEU A 39 -15.67 1.54 -1.06
N ALA A 40 -15.61 2.21 0.09
CA ALA A 40 -14.45 2.13 0.98
C ALA A 40 -14.36 0.73 1.62
N LEU A 41 -13.18 0.13 1.59
CA LEU A 41 -12.89 -1.17 2.21
C LEU A 41 -12.19 -0.97 3.56
N ASN A 42 -12.37 -1.95 4.46
CA ASN A 42 -11.76 -1.92 5.78
C ASN A 42 -10.23 -2.08 5.69
N SER A 43 -9.52 -0.96 5.77
CA SER A 43 -8.06 -0.91 5.87
C SER A 43 -7.65 0.23 6.81
N TYR A 44 -6.79 -0.08 7.78
CA TYR A 44 -6.37 0.88 8.80
C TYR A 44 -5.17 1.71 8.37
N GLU A 45 -4.20 1.08 7.70
CA GLU A 45 -2.95 1.77 7.32
C GLU A 45 -3.13 2.58 6.04
N ASN A 46 -3.72 1.99 5.01
CA ASN A 46 -3.95 2.63 3.71
C ASN A 46 -5.45 2.92 3.52
N ARG A 47 -5.81 3.85 2.62
CA ARG A 47 -7.20 3.98 2.17
C ARG A 47 -7.41 3.12 0.94
N VAL A 48 -8.33 2.19 1.02
CA VAL A 48 -8.61 1.23 -0.04
C VAL A 48 -10.05 1.38 -0.47
N TYR A 49 -10.27 1.48 -1.78
CA TYR A 49 -11.59 1.64 -2.38
C TYR A 49 -11.79 0.57 -3.44
N GLN A 50 -12.99 0.01 -3.50
CA GLN A 50 -13.49 -0.73 -4.65
C GLN A 50 -14.26 0.25 -5.54
N ILE A 51 -13.93 0.30 -6.83
CA ILE A 51 -14.46 1.26 -7.81
C ILE A 51 -15.07 0.50 -8.98
N GLY A 52 -16.31 0.83 -9.35
CA GLY A 52 -16.92 0.35 -10.59
C GLY A 52 -16.42 1.12 -11.80
N LEU A 53 -16.23 0.43 -12.93
CA LEU A 53 -15.65 0.98 -14.16
C LEU A 53 -16.68 1.05 -15.29
N ALA A 54 -16.63 2.11 -16.09
CA ALA A 54 -17.63 2.40 -17.12
C ALA A 54 -17.53 1.52 -18.39
N ALA A 55 -16.35 0.96 -18.73
CA ALA A 55 -16.20 0.02 -19.86
C ALA A 55 -14.96 -0.90 -19.71
N PRO A 56 -15.06 -2.21 -20.04
CA PRO A 56 -13.92 -3.14 -20.09
C PRO A 56 -13.32 -3.32 -21.52
N PRO A 57 -12.08 -3.85 -21.69
CA PRO A 57 -11.13 -4.21 -20.66
C PRO A 57 -9.82 -3.39 -20.71
N ILE A 58 -9.35 -3.06 -19.53
CA ILE A 58 -7.96 -2.69 -19.28
C ILE A 58 -7.15 -3.97 -19.35
N ALA A 59 -6.03 -3.96 -20.07
CA ALA A 59 -5.12 -5.09 -20.13
C ALA A 59 -4.74 -5.54 -18.71
N GLY A 60 -4.93 -6.83 -18.40
CA GLY A 60 -4.70 -7.40 -17.07
C GLY A 60 -5.94 -7.54 -16.18
N LEU A 61 -7.08 -6.93 -16.52
CA LEU A 61 -8.37 -7.17 -15.86
C LEU A 61 -9.22 -8.27 -16.52
N GLU A 62 -8.78 -8.81 -17.67
CA GLU A 62 -9.50 -9.83 -18.46
C GLU A 62 -9.75 -11.13 -17.68
N THR A 63 -8.87 -11.46 -16.73
CA THR A 63 -8.98 -12.67 -15.88
C THR A 63 -9.85 -12.43 -14.64
N PHE A 64 -10.31 -11.21 -14.41
CA PHE A 64 -11.06 -10.80 -13.21
C PHE A 64 -12.41 -10.14 -13.59
N SER A 65 -13.17 -9.66 -12.60
CA SER A 65 -14.39 -8.86 -12.88
C SER A 65 -13.96 -7.56 -13.55
N ALA A 66 -14.06 -7.49 -14.88
CA ALA A 66 -13.50 -6.38 -15.67
C ALA A 66 -14.20 -5.03 -15.44
N ASP A 67 -15.33 -5.03 -14.71
CA ASP A 67 -16.12 -3.85 -14.36
C ASP A 67 -15.76 -3.27 -12.98
N VAL A 68 -14.80 -3.84 -12.24
CA VAL A 68 -14.44 -3.37 -10.90
C VAL A 68 -12.92 -3.43 -10.65
N ALA A 69 -12.38 -2.34 -10.11
CA ALA A 69 -10.99 -2.25 -9.65
C ALA A 69 -10.89 -1.99 -8.15
N VAL A 70 -9.71 -2.24 -7.57
CA VAL A 70 -9.37 -1.87 -6.20
C VAL A 70 -8.24 -0.85 -6.21
N ALA A 71 -8.49 0.37 -5.74
CA ALA A 71 -7.46 1.40 -5.59
C ALA A 71 -6.96 1.44 -4.14
N LYS A 72 -5.64 1.39 -3.96
CA LYS A 72 -4.95 1.50 -2.67
C LYS A 72 -4.18 2.81 -2.66
N PHE A 73 -4.59 3.74 -1.80
CA PHE A 73 -3.91 5.00 -1.53
C PHE A 73 -2.98 4.84 -0.33
N TYR A 74 -1.68 4.94 -0.59
CA TYR A 74 -0.63 4.79 0.41
C TYR A 74 -0.69 5.92 1.42
N ARG A 75 -0.49 5.60 2.70
CA ARG A 75 -0.40 6.61 3.75
C ARG A 75 0.75 7.58 3.48
N PRO A 76 0.49 8.89 3.43
CA PRO A 76 1.55 9.88 3.28
C PRO A 76 2.64 9.69 4.34
N HIS A 77 3.89 9.89 3.92
CA HIS A 77 5.09 9.80 4.76
C HIS A 77 5.37 8.41 5.37
N ARG A 78 4.60 7.37 5.05
CA ARG A 78 4.86 6.01 5.55
C ARG A 78 5.95 5.28 4.76
N TRP A 79 5.89 5.37 3.44
CA TRP A 79 6.82 4.71 2.53
C TRP A 79 7.31 5.66 1.45
N SER A 80 8.58 5.53 1.06
CA SER A 80 9.14 6.21 -0.11
C SER A 80 8.66 5.55 -1.41
N ASP A 81 8.78 6.27 -2.52
CA ASP A 81 8.46 5.73 -3.85
C ASP A 81 9.30 4.48 -4.17
N ALA A 82 10.58 4.49 -3.78
CA ALA A 82 11.46 3.33 -3.93
C ALA A 82 10.97 2.11 -3.14
N ALA A 83 10.52 2.29 -1.88
CA ALA A 83 10.04 1.20 -1.05
C ALA A 83 8.70 0.62 -1.55
N ILE A 84 7.85 1.44 -2.17
CA ILE A 84 6.60 0.97 -2.78
C ILE A 84 6.90 0.26 -4.10
N ALA A 85 7.74 0.84 -4.97
CA ALA A 85 8.13 0.23 -6.23
C ALA A 85 8.84 -1.11 -6.05
N GLU A 86 9.67 -1.25 -5.00
CA GLU A 86 10.31 -2.50 -4.62
C GLU A 86 9.30 -3.58 -4.20
N GLU A 87 8.25 -3.22 -3.43
CA GLU A 87 7.13 -4.13 -3.13
C GLU A 87 6.40 -4.54 -4.42
N HIS A 88 6.08 -3.59 -5.30
CA HIS A 88 5.39 -3.88 -6.55
C HIS A 88 6.19 -4.84 -7.44
N ALA A 89 7.50 -4.61 -7.58
CA ALA A 89 8.39 -5.47 -8.35
C ALA A 89 8.41 -6.90 -7.79
N PHE A 90 8.49 -7.04 -6.45
CA PHE A 90 8.46 -8.36 -5.81
C PHE A 90 7.13 -9.09 -6.01
N VAL A 91 6.00 -8.40 -5.86
CA VAL A 91 4.69 -9.01 -6.10
C VAL A 91 4.52 -9.39 -7.58
N GLY A 92 5.05 -8.60 -8.50
CA GLY A 92 5.15 -8.95 -9.92
C GLY A 92 5.96 -10.23 -10.14
N GLU A 93 7.15 -10.33 -9.52
CA GLU A 93 8.03 -11.50 -9.61
C GLU A 93 7.35 -12.79 -9.09
N LEU A 94 6.58 -12.66 -8.00
CA LEU A 94 5.77 -13.76 -7.45
C LEU A 94 4.68 -14.19 -8.43
N ALA A 95 3.97 -13.22 -9.04
CA ALA A 95 2.90 -13.50 -10.01
C ALA A 95 3.44 -14.19 -11.27
N GLU A 96 4.59 -13.74 -11.81
CA GLU A 96 5.28 -14.36 -12.96
C GLU A 96 5.68 -15.81 -12.70
N ARG A 97 5.87 -16.19 -11.44
CA ARG A 97 6.20 -17.56 -11.01
C ARG A 97 4.96 -18.36 -10.59
N GLU A 98 3.77 -17.92 -10.98
CA GLU A 98 2.49 -18.57 -10.70
C GLU A 98 2.26 -18.80 -9.19
N ILE A 99 2.70 -17.85 -8.37
CA ILE A 99 2.32 -17.78 -6.95
C ILE A 99 1.03 -16.94 -6.87
N PRO A 100 -0.02 -17.41 -6.16
CA PRO A 100 -1.33 -16.77 -6.16
C PRO A 100 -1.34 -15.48 -5.33
N VAL A 101 -0.73 -14.43 -5.85
CA VAL A 101 -0.75 -13.07 -5.34
C VAL A 101 -1.45 -12.16 -6.34
N ILE A 102 -1.85 -10.97 -5.89
CA ILE A 102 -2.47 -9.96 -6.75
C ILE A 102 -1.47 -8.82 -6.95
N ALA A 103 -0.84 -8.79 -8.11
CA ALA A 103 0.07 -7.71 -8.51
C ALA A 103 -0.72 -6.44 -8.88
N PRO A 104 -0.14 -5.24 -8.66
CA PRO A 104 -0.73 -4.00 -9.15
C PRO A 104 -0.73 -3.98 -10.68
N LEU A 105 -1.76 -3.36 -11.26
CA LEU A 105 -1.87 -3.14 -12.70
C LEU A 105 -0.78 -2.16 -13.15
N SER A 106 -0.12 -2.48 -14.26
CA SER A 106 0.77 -1.54 -14.95
C SER A 106 -0.06 -0.67 -15.88
N LEU A 107 -0.16 0.62 -15.57
CA LEU A 107 -0.95 1.62 -16.30
C LEU A 107 -0.06 2.68 -16.97
N ALA A 108 1.21 2.34 -17.24
CA ALA A 108 2.13 3.23 -17.92
C ALA A 108 1.61 3.61 -19.32
N GLY A 109 1.56 4.91 -19.63
CA GLY A 109 1.26 5.41 -20.96
C GLY A 109 -0.22 5.33 -21.38
N VAL A 110 -1.15 5.07 -20.46
CA VAL A 110 -2.59 5.25 -20.73
C VAL A 110 -2.87 6.76 -20.76
N PRO A 111 -3.22 7.34 -21.93
CA PRO A 111 -3.48 8.77 -21.99
C PRO A 111 -4.75 9.08 -21.19
N ALA A 112 -4.70 10.08 -20.32
CA ALA A 112 -5.90 10.65 -19.74
C ALA A 112 -6.70 11.29 -20.89
N ILE A 113 -7.80 10.65 -21.27
CA ILE A 113 -8.74 11.22 -22.24
C ILE A 113 -9.56 12.24 -21.44
N ASP A 114 -9.58 13.49 -21.89
CA ASP A 114 -10.38 14.60 -21.33
C ASP A 114 -9.97 15.17 -19.95
N ALA A 115 -8.78 14.83 -19.41
CA ALA A 115 -8.27 15.55 -18.25
C ALA A 115 -7.74 16.94 -18.65
N ALA A 116 -8.28 18.00 -18.03
CA ALA A 116 -7.70 19.33 -18.12
C ALA A 116 -6.20 19.28 -17.77
N GLU A 117 -5.35 20.04 -18.48
CA GLU A 117 -3.87 20.01 -18.36
C GLU A 117 -3.37 20.12 -16.90
N GLU A 118 -4.16 20.72 -16.01
CA GLU A 118 -3.84 20.93 -14.60
C GLU A 118 -4.03 19.68 -13.69
N ASN A 119 -4.64 18.60 -14.19
CA ASN A 119 -4.97 17.40 -13.41
C ASN A 119 -4.24 16.11 -13.86
N PHE A 120 -3.09 16.23 -14.53
CA PHE A 120 -2.30 15.06 -14.88
C PHE A 120 -1.65 14.43 -13.64
N GLY A 121 -2.09 13.22 -13.29
CA GLY A 121 -1.37 12.36 -12.36
C GLY A 121 0.01 12.00 -12.90
N THR A 122 0.99 11.81 -12.02
CA THR A 122 2.31 11.34 -12.44
C THR A 122 2.44 9.84 -12.17
N THR A 123 2.78 9.09 -13.21
CA THR A 123 3.11 7.67 -13.12
C THR A 123 4.61 7.49 -12.98
N THR A 124 5.04 6.71 -12.00
CA THR A 124 6.47 6.42 -11.83
C THR A 124 6.99 5.51 -12.96
N PRO A 125 8.31 5.42 -13.17
CA PRO A 125 8.88 4.58 -14.22
C PRO A 125 8.48 3.09 -14.15
N CYS A 126 8.11 2.58 -12.98
CA CYS A 126 7.66 1.18 -12.85
C CYS A 126 6.23 0.94 -13.35
N GLY A 127 5.48 2.00 -13.70
CA GLY A 127 4.16 1.90 -14.33
C GLY A 127 3.01 1.49 -13.41
N THR A 128 3.29 1.10 -12.17
CA THR A 128 2.31 0.53 -11.21
C THR A 128 2.06 1.43 -9.99
N LEU A 129 2.87 2.47 -9.82
CA LEU A 129 2.73 3.47 -8.75
C LEU A 129 2.45 4.83 -9.39
N HIS A 130 1.42 5.49 -8.90
CA HIS A 130 0.91 6.74 -9.44
C HIS A 130 0.77 7.78 -8.33
N THR A 131 0.74 9.05 -8.71
CA THR A 131 0.51 10.16 -7.80
C THR A 131 -0.56 11.10 -8.34
N PHE A 132 -1.48 11.51 -7.47
CA PHE A 132 -2.53 12.46 -7.79
C PHE A 132 -2.88 13.27 -6.54
N ALA A 133 -2.97 14.60 -6.66
CA ALA A 133 -3.28 15.51 -5.55
C ALA A 133 -2.43 15.28 -4.27
N GLY A 134 -1.15 14.92 -4.43
CA GLY A 134 -0.25 14.62 -3.32
C GLY A 134 -0.37 13.21 -2.72
N PHE A 135 -1.31 12.39 -3.20
CA PHE A 135 -1.46 11.01 -2.77
C PHE A 135 -0.80 10.03 -3.73
N ARG A 136 -0.05 9.07 -3.17
CA ARG A 136 0.47 7.91 -3.89
C ARG A 136 -0.59 6.83 -3.94
N PHE A 137 -0.83 6.22 -5.10
CA PHE A 137 -1.78 5.13 -5.23
C PHE A 137 -1.35 4.07 -6.25
N ALA A 138 -1.96 2.90 -6.12
CA ALA A 138 -1.83 1.80 -7.07
C ALA A 138 -3.20 1.15 -7.27
N VAL A 139 -3.41 0.57 -8.45
CA VAL A 139 -4.68 -0.09 -8.80
C VAL A 139 -4.43 -1.58 -8.93
N TYR A 140 -5.35 -2.39 -8.40
CA TYR A 140 -5.28 -3.84 -8.40
C TYR A 140 -6.57 -4.41 -9.02
N PRO A 141 -6.49 -5.57 -9.68
CA PRO A 141 -7.70 -6.26 -10.08
C PRO A 141 -8.46 -6.75 -8.85
N LYS A 142 -9.80 -6.76 -8.94
CA LYS A 142 -10.62 -7.33 -7.87
C LYS A 142 -10.57 -8.86 -7.94
N CYS A 143 -9.98 -9.48 -6.93
CA CYS A 143 -10.04 -10.92 -6.73
C CYS A 143 -11.14 -11.28 -5.73
N ALA A 144 -12.11 -12.09 -6.16
CA ALA A 144 -13.09 -12.68 -5.27
C ALA A 144 -12.52 -13.95 -4.63
N GLY A 145 -12.83 -14.20 -3.37
CA GLY A 145 -12.37 -15.39 -2.66
C GLY A 145 -13.11 -15.58 -1.36
N ARG A 146 -12.84 -16.71 -0.70
CA ARG A 146 -13.28 -17.00 0.67
C ARG A 146 -12.06 -17.05 1.56
N SER A 147 -12.23 -16.71 2.83
CA SER A 147 -11.21 -16.94 3.83
C SER A 147 -10.86 -18.44 3.89
N PRO A 148 -9.58 -18.79 4.04
CA PRO A 148 -9.19 -20.19 4.22
C PRO A 148 -9.68 -20.74 5.57
N GLU A 149 -10.04 -22.02 5.60
CA GLU A 149 -10.40 -22.75 6.83
C GLU A 149 -9.11 -23.13 7.59
N LEU A 150 -8.76 -22.36 8.62
CA LEU A 150 -7.47 -22.48 9.31
C LEU A 150 -7.37 -23.67 10.27
N ASP A 151 -8.45 -24.39 10.51
CA ASP A 151 -8.51 -25.61 11.31
C ASP A 151 -8.36 -26.90 10.47
N ASP A 152 -8.50 -26.80 9.14
CA ASP A 152 -8.28 -27.90 8.22
C ASP A 152 -6.78 -28.07 7.89
N ARG A 153 -6.25 -29.28 8.14
CA ARG A 153 -4.82 -29.58 7.91
C ARG A 153 -4.44 -29.51 6.44
N ASN A 154 -5.35 -29.87 5.53
CA ASN A 154 -5.04 -29.80 4.10
C ASN A 154 -4.90 -28.35 3.65
N THR A 155 -5.78 -27.47 4.12
CA THR A 155 -5.70 -26.02 3.91
C THR A 155 -4.38 -25.46 4.44
N LEU A 156 -3.99 -25.80 5.68
CA LEU A 156 -2.71 -25.39 6.24
C LEU A 156 -1.51 -25.90 5.43
N GLN A 157 -1.56 -27.13 4.92
CA GLN A 157 -0.50 -27.68 4.08
C GLN A 157 -0.34 -26.88 2.78
N TRP A 158 -1.44 -26.52 2.12
CA TRP A 158 -1.41 -25.69 0.92
C TRP A 158 -0.89 -24.28 1.21
N MET A 159 -1.35 -23.65 2.28
CA MET A 159 -0.84 -22.34 2.71
C MET A 159 0.67 -22.38 2.99
N GLY A 160 1.14 -23.41 3.69
CA GLY A 160 2.57 -23.61 3.95
C GLY A 160 3.40 -23.74 2.67
N ARG A 161 2.87 -24.44 1.65
CA ARG A 161 3.53 -24.52 0.32
C ARG A 161 3.62 -23.15 -0.36
N PHE A 162 2.58 -22.31 -0.30
CA PHE A 162 2.63 -20.97 -0.88
C PHE A 162 3.59 -20.05 -0.13
N ILE A 163 3.58 -20.07 1.20
CA ILE A 163 4.54 -19.30 2.01
C ILE A 163 5.98 -19.73 1.70
N GLY A 164 6.23 -21.04 1.62
CA GLY A 164 7.55 -21.56 1.23
C GLY A 164 8.00 -21.10 -0.15
N ARG A 165 7.08 -21.06 -1.13
CA ARG A 165 7.38 -20.52 -2.47
C ARG A 165 7.68 -19.01 -2.43
N ILE A 166 6.93 -18.23 -1.64
CA ILE A 166 7.20 -16.79 -1.46
C ILE A 166 8.59 -16.59 -0.86
N HIS A 167 8.97 -17.38 0.15
CA HIS A 167 10.31 -17.31 0.75
C HIS A 167 11.41 -17.71 -0.25
N ALA A 168 11.18 -18.72 -1.10
CA ALA A 168 12.14 -19.14 -2.10
C ALA A 168 12.42 -18.03 -3.14
N VAL A 169 11.40 -17.28 -3.55
CA VAL A 169 11.57 -16.11 -4.43
C VAL A 169 12.23 -14.95 -3.67
N GLY A 170 11.78 -14.66 -2.45
CA GLY A 170 12.36 -13.61 -1.60
C GLY A 170 13.83 -13.82 -1.23
N ALA A 171 14.34 -15.05 -1.34
CA ALA A 171 15.76 -15.36 -1.15
C ALA A 171 16.64 -15.00 -2.36
N LEU A 172 16.05 -14.70 -3.54
CA LEU A 172 16.81 -14.36 -4.74
C LEU A 172 17.43 -12.97 -4.64
N HIS A 173 16.69 -11.99 -4.10
CA HIS A 173 17.13 -10.61 -3.96
C HIS A 173 16.61 -10.02 -2.65
N SER A 174 17.49 -9.36 -1.91
CA SER A 174 17.10 -8.65 -0.69
C SER A 174 16.54 -7.27 -1.03
N PHE A 175 15.55 -6.84 -0.26
CA PHE A 175 15.08 -5.45 -0.30
C PHE A 175 16.16 -4.48 0.22
N THR A 176 16.16 -3.29 -0.35
CA THR A 176 17.11 -2.20 -0.10
C THR A 176 16.43 -0.94 0.39
N ALA A 177 15.20 -0.66 -0.07
CA ALA A 177 14.44 0.53 0.30
C ALA A 177 13.49 0.27 1.47
N ARG A 178 13.00 -0.97 1.61
CA ARG A 178 12.20 -1.40 2.77
C ARG A 178 13.10 -1.67 4.00
N PRO A 179 12.65 -1.33 5.22
CA PRO A 179 13.36 -1.68 6.44
C PRO A 179 13.53 -3.18 6.59
N ARG A 180 14.71 -3.57 7.05
CA ARG A 180 14.99 -4.94 7.50
C ARG A 180 14.41 -5.14 8.89
N LEU A 181 13.87 -6.32 9.16
CA LEU A 181 13.52 -6.70 10.52
C LEU A 181 14.81 -7.02 11.29
N ASP A 182 15.17 -6.17 12.25
CA ASP A 182 16.31 -6.37 13.13
C ASP A 182 16.00 -5.92 14.57
N ILE A 183 16.81 -6.43 15.50
CA ILE A 183 16.61 -6.22 16.95
C ILE A 183 16.77 -4.74 17.30
N GLU A 184 17.74 -4.05 16.69
CA GLU A 184 18.01 -2.65 16.98
C GLU A 184 16.80 -1.77 16.65
N THR A 185 16.27 -1.88 15.43
CA THR A 185 15.22 -0.97 14.93
C THR A 185 13.81 -1.34 15.42
N PHE A 186 13.54 -2.61 15.73
CA PHE A 186 12.22 -3.06 16.20
C PHE A 186 12.14 -3.38 17.69
N GLY A 187 13.28 -3.52 18.38
CA GLY A 187 13.37 -3.82 19.80
C GLY A 187 14.01 -2.68 20.58
N ASP A 188 15.31 -2.51 20.41
CA ASP A 188 16.14 -1.68 21.30
C ASP A 188 15.85 -0.18 21.16
N ALA A 189 15.88 0.34 19.93
CA ALA A 189 15.66 1.77 19.67
C ALA A 189 14.25 2.24 20.09
N PRO A 190 13.13 1.54 19.74
CA PRO A 190 11.81 1.91 20.24
C PRO A 190 11.71 1.87 21.77
N ARG A 191 12.31 0.86 22.41
CA ARG A 191 12.33 0.73 23.87
C ARG A 191 13.07 1.89 24.53
N LEU A 192 14.28 2.19 24.05
CA LEU A 192 15.09 3.30 24.55
C LEU A 192 14.38 4.63 24.37
N TRP A 193 13.71 4.82 23.22
CA TRP A 193 12.92 6.02 22.97
C TRP A 193 11.78 6.16 23.98
N LEU A 194 11.01 5.10 24.26
CA LEU A 194 9.92 5.15 25.24
C LEU A 194 10.42 5.44 26.67
N LEU A 195 11.56 4.86 27.05
CA LEU A 195 12.19 5.10 28.35
C LEU A 195 12.75 6.52 28.48
N ALA A 196 13.21 7.13 27.39
CA ALA A 196 13.76 8.48 27.38
C ALA A 196 12.70 9.59 27.40
N HIS A 197 11.45 9.27 27.05
CA HIS A 197 10.36 10.25 26.93
C HIS A 197 9.23 10.04 27.94
N ASP A 198 9.46 9.26 29.01
CA ASP A 198 8.54 9.05 30.13
C ASP A 198 7.13 8.53 29.72
N PHE A 199 7.03 7.78 28.61
CA PHE A 199 5.78 7.17 28.17
C PHE A 199 5.42 5.88 28.91
N VAL A 200 6.38 5.29 29.63
CA VAL A 200 6.20 4.02 30.35
C VAL A 200 5.65 4.30 31.76
N PRO A 201 4.48 3.75 32.14
CA PRO A 201 3.94 3.85 33.49
C PRO A 201 4.94 3.42 34.57
N ALA A 202 4.93 4.13 35.71
CA ALA A 202 5.96 3.97 36.75
C ALA A 202 6.07 2.54 37.31
N ASP A 203 4.95 1.83 37.40
CA ASP A 203 4.86 0.44 37.83
C ASP A 203 5.46 -0.55 36.83
N LEU A 204 5.55 -0.19 35.55
CA LEU A 204 6.13 -1.02 34.48
C LEU A 204 7.62 -0.72 34.26
N LEU A 205 8.14 0.42 34.72
CA LEU A 205 9.55 0.82 34.53
C LEU A 205 10.57 -0.23 34.96
N PRO A 206 10.45 -0.93 36.11
CA PRO A 206 11.42 -1.95 36.50
C PRO A 206 11.55 -3.07 35.46
N ALA A 207 10.43 -3.56 34.92
CA ALA A 207 10.41 -4.62 33.93
C ALA A 207 11.02 -4.17 32.59
N TRP A 208 10.72 -2.93 32.17
CA TRP A 208 11.29 -2.37 30.94
C TRP A 208 12.79 -2.15 31.05
N ARG A 209 13.30 -1.77 32.23
CA ARG A 209 14.75 -1.57 32.46
C ARG A 209 15.53 -2.87 32.63
N SER A 210 14.89 -3.97 33.02
CA SER A 210 15.58 -5.25 33.29
C SER A 210 15.90 -6.09 32.06
N VAL A 211 15.29 -5.80 30.90
CA VAL A 211 15.55 -6.50 29.63
C VAL A 211 16.54 -5.69 28.81
N SER A 212 17.59 -6.36 28.30
CA SER A 212 18.65 -5.82 27.45
C SER A 212 18.84 -6.67 26.22
#